data_AF-A0A7K9B686-F1
#
_entry.id   AF-A0A7K9B686-F1
#
_cell.length_a   1.000
_cell.length_b   1.000
_cell.length_c   1.000
_cell.angle_alpha   90.00
_cell.angle_beta   90.00
_cell.angle_gamma   90.00
#
_symmetry.space_group_name_H-M   'P 1'
#
loop_
_entity.id
_entity.type
_entity.pdbx_description
1 polymer ?
#
loop_
_entity_poly.entity_id
_entity_poly.type
_entity_poly.pdbx_seq_one_letter_code
_entity_poly.pdbx_strand_id
1 'polypeptide(L)'
;PAGAVGILHAGLIPSLVFKLKTELDEIQELILGTLTNCLCVEAFEALASGAVTILKQKLTHSSVAIRSKAARVLLGISTHPEGKKMVCEEDVIPVLVRLLEDTEPEVQASATGALMFATVTPQGKYSALGAEAIPPLLKLVAGETSKARLSAIKTLTMLAELPEGRKTLLDHVDTFQLCLNDPSEAVKRAAKIAIRVIKWKP
;
A
#
# COMPACT_ATOMS: atom_id res chain seq x y z
N PRO A 1 -14.27 8.25 13.33
CA PRO A 1 -14.60 8.37 14.77
C PRO A 1 -14.90 9.84 15.13
N ALA A 2 -15.71 10.12 16.16
CA ALA A 2 -16.07 11.50 16.53
C ALA A 2 -14.84 12.40 16.78
N GLY A 3 -13.79 11.86 17.41
CA GLY A 3 -12.53 12.58 17.61
C GLY A 3 -11.79 12.95 16.32
N ALA A 4 -11.84 12.09 15.30
CA ALA A 4 -11.21 12.38 14.00
C ALA A 4 -11.91 13.55 13.28
N VAL A 5 -13.24 13.63 13.38
CA VAL A 5 -14.02 14.75 12.83
C VAL A 5 -13.69 16.04 13.56
N GLY A 6 -13.54 16.00 14.89
CA GLY A 6 -13.13 17.17 15.67
C GLY A 6 -11.76 17.73 15.26
N ILE A 7 -10.80 16.86 14.95
CA ILE A 7 -9.45 17.25 14.50
C ILE A 7 -9.49 17.89 13.11
N LEU A 8 -10.30 17.34 12.20
CA LEU A 8 -10.53 17.91 10.87
C LEU A 8 -11.18 19.29 10.97
N HIS A 9 -12.27 19.43 11.73
CA HIS A 9 -12.93 20.72 11.91
C HIS A 9 -12.06 21.78 12.58
N ALA A 10 -11.12 21.36 13.43
CA ALA A 10 -10.16 22.25 14.07
C ALA A 10 -8.97 22.62 13.17
N GLY A 11 -8.87 22.10 11.94
CA GLY A 11 -7.79 22.40 10.99
C GLY A 11 -6.41 21.96 11.50
N LEU A 12 -6.36 20.89 12.30
CA LEU A 12 -5.12 20.46 12.96
C LEU A 12 -4.24 19.55 12.10
N ILE A 13 -4.74 19.08 10.95
CA ILE A 13 -4.02 18.14 10.09
C ILE A 13 -2.66 18.71 9.62
N PRO A 14 -2.55 19.95 9.12
CA PRO A 14 -1.26 20.51 8.71
C PRO A 14 -0.23 20.55 9.84
N SER A 15 -0.67 20.96 11.03
CA SER A 15 0.18 21.03 12.24
C SER A 15 0.67 19.65 12.65
N LEU A 16 -0.21 18.64 12.66
CA LEU A 16 0.14 17.25 12.96
C LEU A 16 1.14 16.69 11.94
N VAL A 17 0.91 16.94 10.65
CA VAL A 17 1.81 16.52 9.56
C VAL A 17 3.20 17.15 9.72
N PHE A 18 3.29 18.44 10.01
CA PHE A 18 4.57 19.12 10.20
C PHE A 18 5.35 18.58 11.42
N LYS A 19 4.63 18.30 12.52
CA LYS A 19 5.21 17.80 13.77
C LYS A 19 5.86 16.41 13.65
N LEU A 20 5.50 15.61 12.65
CA LEU A 20 6.19 14.35 12.35
C LEU A 20 7.70 14.53 12.05
N LYS A 21 8.15 15.73 11.68
CA LYS A 21 9.56 15.99 11.37
C LYS A 21 10.43 16.18 12.62
N THR A 22 9.85 16.71 13.70
CA THR A 22 10.62 17.28 14.82
C THR A 22 10.35 16.60 16.16
N GLU A 23 9.20 15.97 16.31
CA GLU A 23 8.81 15.38 17.60
C GLU A 23 9.52 14.05 17.88
N LEU A 24 9.54 13.64 19.15
CA LEU A 24 10.09 12.35 19.59
C LEU A 24 9.28 11.18 19.04
N ASP A 25 9.89 10.00 18.94
CA ASP A 25 9.27 8.80 18.37
C ASP A 25 7.91 8.48 19.01
N GLU A 26 7.82 8.53 20.34
CA GLU A 26 6.59 8.30 21.09
C GLU A 26 5.45 9.25 20.64
N ILE A 27 5.78 10.51 20.39
CA ILE A 27 4.83 11.53 19.94
C ILE A 27 4.50 11.31 18.45
N GLN A 28 5.50 10.99 17.61
CA GLN A 28 5.27 10.68 16.21
C GLN A 28 4.31 9.48 16.04
N GLU A 29 4.43 8.46 16.87
CA GLU A 29 3.53 7.31 16.85
C GLU A 29 2.07 7.69 17.18
N LEU A 30 1.87 8.59 18.15
CA LEU A 30 0.55 9.13 18.49
C LEU A 30 -0.02 9.99 17.35
N ILE A 31 0.83 10.81 16.73
CA ILE A 31 0.44 11.62 15.57
C ILE A 31 0.03 10.71 14.40
N LEU A 32 0.82 9.70 14.06
CA LEU A 32 0.50 8.77 12.96
C LEU A 32 -0.77 7.95 13.26
N GLY A 33 -0.98 7.56 14.51
CA GLY A 33 -2.23 6.91 14.95
C GLY A 33 -3.44 7.81 14.76
N THR A 34 -3.28 9.09 15.09
CA THR A 34 -4.31 10.12 14.89
C THR A 34 -4.62 10.34 13.42
N LEU A 35 -3.58 10.53 12.60
CA LEU A 35 -3.71 10.72 11.15
C LEU A 35 -4.35 9.50 10.47
N THR A 36 -4.02 8.29 10.89
CA THR A 36 -4.66 7.07 10.36
C THR A 36 -6.18 7.11 10.49
N ASN A 37 -6.70 7.65 11.60
CA ASN A 37 -8.14 7.77 11.82
C ASN A 37 -8.78 8.93 11.05
N CYS A 38 -8.04 10.01 10.83
CA CYS A 38 -8.54 11.22 10.14
C CYS A 38 -8.55 11.04 8.63
N LEU A 39 -7.48 10.49 8.04
CA LEU A 39 -7.32 10.44 6.58
C LEU A 39 -8.16 9.35 5.90
N CYS A 40 -8.72 8.42 6.69
CA CYS A 40 -9.80 7.55 6.23
C CYS A 40 -11.11 8.31 5.95
N VAL A 41 -11.29 9.50 6.53
CA VAL A 41 -12.46 10.36 6.31
C VAL A 41 -12.17 11.37 5.21
N GLU A 42 -11.07 12.11 5.34
CA GLU A 42 -10.68 13.15 4.38
C GLU A 42 -9.16 13.33 4.34
N ALA A 43 -8.57 13.39 3.14
CA ALA A 43 -7.12 13.49 2.95
C ALA A 43 -6.64 14.86 2.44
N PHE A 44 -7.54 15.79 2.11
CA PHE A 44 -7.21 17.02 1.39
C PHE A 44 -6.17 17.89 2.13
N GLU A 45 -6.42 18.23 3.39
CA GLU A 45 -5.49 19.05 4.19
C GLU A 45 -4.11 18.40 4.35
N ALA A 46 -4.06 17.07 4.52
CA ALA A 46 -2.80 16.34 4.65
C ALA A 46 -2.00 16.39 3.35
N LEU A 47 -2.66 16.17 2.21
CA LEU A 47 -2.03 16.24 0.90
C LEU A 47 -1.48 17.63 0.61
N ALA A 48 -2.26 18.68 0.89
CA ALA A 48 -1.84 20.08 0.75
C ALA A 48 -0.65 20.44 1.66
N SER A 49 -0.45 19.71 2.75
CA SER A 49 0.62 19.94 3.73
C SER A 49 1.92 19.14 3.46
N GLY A 50 2.03 18.47 2.31
CA GLY A 50 3.20 17.66 1.97
C GLY A 50 3.31 16.36 2.79
N ALA A 51 2.19 15.81 3.26
CA ALA A 51 2.18 14.60 4.08
C ALA A 51 2.85 13.41 3.37
N VAL A 52 2.66 13.26 2.06
CA VAL A 52 3.22 12.11 1.30
C VAL A 52 4.74 12.07 1.37
N THR A 53 5.41 13.21 1.17
CA THR A 53 6.87 13.33 1.27
C THR A 53 7.37 12.99 2.67
N ILE A 54 6.67 13.46 3.71
CA ILE A 54 7.03 13.20 5.11
C ILE A 54 6.85 11.71 5.44
N LEU A 55 5.71 11.14 5.04
CA LEU A 55 5.41 9.73 5.27
C LEU A 55 6.41 8.82 4.54
N LYS A 56 6.84 9.17 3.32
CA LYS A 56 7.91 8.47 2.59
C LYS A 56 9.18 8.35 3.42
N GLN A 57 9.59 9.42 4.13
CA GLN A 57 10.75 9.38 5.02
C GLN A 57 10.52 8.46 6.23
N LYS A 58 9.29 8.42 6.76
CA LYS A 58 8.93 7.57 7.90
C LYS A 58 8.80 6.09 7.55
N LEU A 59 8.63 5.74 6.27
CA LEU A 59 8.66 4.36 5.79
C LEU A 59 10.02 3.68 5.98
N THR A 60 11.11 4.42 6.15
CA THR A 60 12.46 3.86 6.39
C THR A 60 12.92 4.06 7.83
N HIS A 61 12.00 4.36 8.75
CA HIS A 61 12.30 4.57 10.15
C HIS A 61 12.71 3.25 10.85
N SER A 62 13.62 3.34 11.82
CA SER A 62 14.09 2.19 12.61
C SER A 62 12.97 1.59 13.48
N SER A 63 12.15 2.44 14.12
CA SER A 63 10.95 2.00 14.84
C SER A 63 9.94 1.33 13.89
N VAL A 64 9.66 0.06 14.17
CA VAL A 64 8.60 -0.74 13.52
C VAL A 64 7.24 -0.05 13.63
N ALA A 65 6.93 0.50 14.80
CA ALA A 65 5.63 1.13 15.05
C ALA A 65 5.45 2.39 14.19
N ILE A 66 6.48 3.24 14.08
CA ILE A 66 6.46 4.40 13.17
C ILE A 66 6.31 3.96 11.73
N ARG A 67 7.13 3.00 11.28
CA ARG A 67 7.11 2.50 9.90
C ARG A 67 5.76 1.89 9.51
N SER A 68 5.20 1.04 10.37
CA SER A 68 3.90 0.40 10.20
C SER A 68 2.78 1.43 10.13
N LYS A 69 2.74 2.38 11.08
CA LYS A 69 1.72 3.44 11.09
C LYS A 69 1.87 4.38 9.90
N ALA A 70 3.08 4.74 9.48
CA ALA A 70 3.31 5.55 8.30
C ALA A 70 2.79 4.87 7.02
N ALA A 71 3.07 3.57 6.85
CA ALA A 71 2.52 2.77 5.76
C ALA A 71 0.99 2.72 5.81
N ARG A 72 0.40 2.64 7.01
CA ARG A 72 -1.05 2.65 7.21
C ARG A 72 -1.70 4.00 6.88
N VAL A 73 -1.04 5.11 7.21
CA VAL A 73 -1.48 6.46 6.81
C VAL A 73 -1.43 6.59 5.28
N LEU A 74 -0.35 6.12 4.64
CA LEU A 74 -0.24 6.11 3.17
C LEU A 74 -1.28 5.22 2.49
N LEU A 75 -1.63 4.08 3.09
CA LEU A 75 -2.74 3.24 2.65
C LEU A 75 -4.06 4.04 2.67
N GLY A 76 -4.35 4.75 3.76
CA GLY A 76 -5.53 5.61 3.86
C GLY A 76 -5.56 6.70 2.79
N ILE A 77 -4.45 7.42 2.60
CA ILE A 77 -4.28 8.43 1.54
C ILE A 77 -4.52 7.83 0.16
N SER A 78 -3.96 6.64 -0.10
CA SER A 78 -4.06 5.97 -1.40
C SER A 78 -5.47 5.50 -1.75
N THR A 79 -6.44 5.54 -0.83
CA THR A 79 -7.84 5.26 -1.18
C THR A 79 -8.45 6.39 -2.03
N HIS A 80 -7.93 7.61 -1.92
CA HIS A 80 -8.42 8.80 -2.63
C HIS A 80 -7.69 9.03 -3.96
N PRO A 81 -8.36 9.53 -5.02
CA PRO A 81 -7.74 9.77 -6.33
C PRO A 81 -6.48 10.65 -6.28
N GLU A 82 -6.55 11.77 -5.56
CA GLU A 82 -5.44 12.73 -5.39
C GLU A 82 -4.28 12.08 -4.63
N GLY A 83 -4.60 11.25 -3.63
CA GLY A 83 -3.60 10.51 -2.87
C GLY A 83 -2.84 9.50 -3.71
N LYS A 84 -3.52 8.75 -4.60
CA LYS A 84 -2.87 7.82 -5.54
C LYS A 84 -1.91 8.55 -6.47
N LYS A 85 -2.33 9.72 -6.98
CA LYS A 85 -1.52 10.56 -7.85
C LYS A 85 -0.24 11.02 -7.13
N MET A 86 -0.39 11.60 -5.93
CA MET A 86 0.75 12.08 -5.14
C MET A 86 1.72 10.96 -4.75
N VAL A 87 1.23 9.76 -4.40
CA VAL A 87 2.08 8.59 -4.10
C VAL A 87 2.94 8.19 -5.30
N CYS A 88 2.44 8.37 -6.52
CA CYS A 88 3.21 8.12 -7.74
C CYS A 88 4.19 9.27 -8.04
N GLU A 89 3.77 10.52 -7.88
CA GLU A 89 4.59 11.72 -8.18
C GLU A 89 5.75 11.91 -7.19
N GLU A 90 5.58 11.47 -5.94
CA GLU A 90 6.57 11.60 -4.87
C GLU A 90 7.53 10.40 -4.76
N ASP A 91 7.56 9.51 -5.74
CA ASP A 91 8.40 8.30 -5.78
C ASP A 91 8.29 7.42 -4.52
N VAL A 92 7.07 7.22 -4.04
CA VAL A 92 6.82 6.39 -2.84
C VAL A 92 6.82 4.90 -3.19
N ILE A 93 6.43 4.55 -4.42
CA ILE A 93 6.28 3.16 -4.87
C ILE A 93 7.54 2.31 -4.68
N PRO A 94 8.76 2.74 -5.07
CA PRO A 94 9.98 1.95 -4.83
C PRO A 94 10.22 1.67 -3.34
N VAL A 95 9.85 2.60 -2.46
CA VAL A 95 9.96 2.41 -1.00
C VAL A 95 8.93 1.39 -0.52
N LEU A 96 7.69 1.44 -1.01
CA LEU A 96 6.66 0.45 -0.70
C LEU A 96 7.04 -0.96 -1.17
N VAL A 97 7.66 -1.08 -2.36
CA VAL A 97 8.12 -2.38 -2.89
C VAL A 97 9.19 -2.99 -1.99
N ARG A 98 10.16 -2.20 -1.51
CA ARG A 98 11.14 -2.68 -0.53
C ARG A 98 10.48 -3.18 0.76
N LEU A 99 9.43 -2.52 1.22
CA LEU A 99 8.71 -2.90 2.45
C LEU A 99 7.85 -4.15 2.30
N LEU A 100 7.67 -4.69 1.10
CA LEU A 100 7.04 -6.00 0.91
C LEU A 100 7.87 -7.13 1.54
N GLU A 101 9.17 -6.92 1.71
CA GLU A 101 10.11 -7.87 2.34
C GLU A 101 10.46 -7.48 3.78
N ASP A 102 9.73 -6.56 4.39
CA ASP A 102 9.91 -6.22 5.80
C ASP A 102 9.69 -7.45 6.70
N THR A 103 10.45 -7.55 7.80
CA THR A 103 10.31 -8.67 8.74
C THR A 103 8.98 -8.64 9.48
N GLU A 104 8.35 -7.47 9.54
CA GLU A 104 7.14 -7.24 10.32
C GLU A 104 5.88 -7.39 9.45
N PRO A 105 5.02 -8.39 9.71
CA PRO A 105 3.84 -8.66 8.88
C PRO A 105 2.86 -7.49 8.77
N GLU A 106 2.81 -6.62 9.77
CA GLU A 106 1.94 -5.43 9.76
C GLU A 106 2.46 -4.34 8.82
N VAL A 107 3.79 -4.19 8.72
CA VAL A 107 4.43 -3.29 7.76
C VAL A 107 4.18 -3.82 6.35
N GLN A 108 4.43 -5.11 6.12
CA GLN A 108 4.18 -5.76 4.82
C GLN A 108 2.72 -5.57 4.38
N ALA A 109 1.75 -5.84 5.27
CA ALA A 109 0.33 -5.72 4.95
C ALA A 109 -0.08 -4.28 4.60
N SER A 110 0.40 -3.30 5.36
CA SER A 110 0.09 -1.89 5.12
C SER A 110 0.74 -1.39 3.83
N ALA A 111 2.02 -1.73 3.59
CA ALA A 111 2.75 -1.37 2.37
C ALA A 111 2.13 -2.01 1.12
N THR A 112 1.78 -3.29 1.19
CA THR A 112 1.12 -4.01 0.09
C THR A 112 -0.24 -3.40 -0.23
N GLY A 113 -1.00 -3.01 0.80
CA GLY A 113 -2.27 -2.32 0.62
C GLY A 113 -2.12 -0.98 -0.09
N ALA A 114 -1.15 -0.16 0.34
CA ALA A 114 -0.89 1.14 -0.30
C ALA A 114 -0.47 0.95 -1.76
N LEU A 115 0.42 -0.02 -2.02
CA LEU A 115 0.87 -0.36 -3.37
C LEU A 115 -0.28 -0.83 -4.27
N MET A 116 -1.17 -1.68 -3.76
CA MET A 116 -2.37 -2.11 -4.49
C MET A 116 -3.16 -0.91 -5.00
N PHE A 117 -3.43 0.08 -4.15
CA PHE A 117 -4.18 1.27 -4.56
C PHE A 117 -3.41 2.15 -5.55
N ALA A 118 -2.09 2.29 -5.40
CA ALA A 118 -1.26 3.04 -6.33
C ALA A 118 -1.28 2.42 -7.74
N THR A 119 -1.22 1.08 -7.82
CA THR A 119 -1.26 0.31 -9.09
C THR A 119 -2.63 0.32 -9.80
N VAL A 120 -3.65 0.97 -9.26
CA VAL A 120 -4.89 1.26 -10.02
C VAL A 120 -4.60 2.23 -11.16
N THR A 121 -3.59 3.10 -11.01
CA THR A 121 -3.19 4.07 -12.03
C THR A 121 -2.16 3.49 -13.00
N PRO A 122 -2.14 3.90 -14.29
CA PRO A 122 -1.10 3.48 -15.23
C PRO A 122 0.31 3.80 -14.74
N GLN A 123 0.55 5.04 -14.26
CA GLN A 123 1.84 5.46 -13.72
C GLN A 123 2.28 4.54 -12.56
N GLY A 124 1.37 4.22 -11.64
CA GLY A 124 1.65 3.33 -10.53
C GLY A 124 2.02 1.92 -10.97
N LYS A 125 1.38 1.37 -12.01
CA LYS A 125 1.74 0.05 -12.58
C LYS A 125 3.15 0.04 -13.17
N TYR A 126 3.47 1.05 -13.99
CA TYR A 126 4.82 1.16 -14.59
C TYR A 126 5.90 1.36 -13.53
N SER A 127 5.64 2.22 -12.53
CA SER A 127 6.57 2.43 -11.42
C SER A 127 6.79 1.17 -10.59
N ALA A 128 5.73 0.40 -10.31
CA ALA A 128 5.82 -0.86 -9.58
C ALA A 128 6.58 -1.95 -10.36
N LEU A 129 6.38 -2.05 -11.68
CA LEU A 129 7.17 -2.95 -12.52
C LEU A 129 8.64 -2.53 -12.57
N GLY A 130 8.91 -1.24 -12.76
CA GLY A 130 10.26 -0.69 -12.77
C GLY A 130 11.00 -0.85 -11.43
N ALA A 131 10.27 -0.96 -10.32
CA ALA A 131 10.80 -1.25 -8.99
C ALA A 131 10.87 -2.75 -8.66
N GLU A 132 10.62 -3.64 -9.63
CA GLU A 132 10.67 -5.10 -9.46
C GLU A 132 9.68 -5.63 -8.41
N ALA A 133 8.44 -5.14 -8.40
CA ALA A 133 7.44 -5.55 -7.41
C ALA A 133 6.99 -7.02 -7.52
N ILE A 134 7.14 -7.69 -8.66
CA ILE A 134 6.54 -9.01 -8.90
C ILE A 134 7.10 -10.10 -7.95
N PRO A 135 8.42 -10.32 -7.83
CA PRO A 135 8.95 -11.37 -6.96
C PRO A 135 8.54 -11.27 -5.49
N PRO A 136 8.65 -10.12 -4.79
CA PRO A 136 8.22 -10.05 -3.40
C PRO A 136 6.70 -10.18 -3.24
N LEU A 137 5.90 -9.70 -4.21
CA LEU A 137 4.45 -9.94 -4.19
C LEU A 137 4.12 -11.43 -4.32
N LEU A 138 4.80 -12.19 -5.19
CA LEU A 138 4.59 -13.63 -5.31
C LEU A 138 4.91 -14.38 -4.00
N LYS A 139 5.98 -14.00 -3.30
CA LYS A 139 6.29 -14.53 -1.96
C LYS A 139 5.13 -14.30 -0.97
N LEU A 140 4.53 -13.10 -0.99
CA LEU A 140 3.37 -12.78 -0.15
C LEU A 140 2.12 -13.58 -0.53
N VAL A 141 1.94 -13.93 -1.81
CA VAL A 141 0.82 -14.78 -2.26
C VAL A 141 0.99 -16.21 -1.76
N ALA A 142 2.22 -16.76 -1.84
CA ALA A 142 2.53 -18.12 -1.40
C ALA A 142 2.41 -18.33 0.12
N GLY A 143 2.47 -17.26 0.93
CA GLY A 143 2.28 -17.36 2.38
C GLY A 143 0.84 -17.71 2.78
N GLU A 144 0.63 -18.91 3.36
CA GLU A 144 -0.68 -19.52 3.67
C GLU A 144 -1.60 -18.72 4.60
N THR A 145 -1.09 -17.75 5.36
CA THR A 145 -1.91 -16.89 6.24
C THR A 145 -1.50 -15.42 6.19
N SER A 146 -0.85 -15.00 5.09
CA SER A 146 -0.35 -13.63 4.96
C SER A 146 -1.50 -12.61 4.98
N LYS A 147 -1.47 -11.68 5.95
CA LYS A 147 -2.37 -10.52 6.03
C LYS A 147 -2.33 -9.67 4.74
N ALA A 148 -1.23 -9.76 3.99
CA ALA A 148 -1.01 -9.02 2.75
C ALA A 148 -1.49 -9.77 1.50
N ARG A 149 -1.76 -11.10 1.58
CA ARG A 149 -2.00 -11.97 0.41
C ARG A 149 -3.07 -11.45 -0.53
N LEU A 150 -4.23 -11.07 0.00
CA LEU A 150 -5.34 -10.58 -0.82
C LEU A 150 -4.93 -9.33 -1.61
N SER A 151 -4.26 -8.38 -0.95
CA SER A 151 -3.75 -7.18 -1.60
C SER A 151 -2.67 -7.53 -2.62
N ALA A 152 -1.77 -8.46 -2.32
CA ALA A 152 -0.72 -8.90 -3.24
C ALA A 152 -1.29 -9.51 -4.53
N ILE A 153 -2.29 -10.41 -4.42
CA ILE A 153 -2.97 -10.98 -5.59
C ILE A 153 -3.62 -9.88 -6.44
N LYS A 154 -4.28 -8.91 -5.80
CA LYS A 154 -4.90 -7.78 -6.52
C LYS A 154 -3.85 -6.91 -7.21
N THR A 155 -2.75 -6.59 -6.54
CA THR A 155 -1.64 -5.84 -7.13
C THR A 155 -1.08 -6.56 -8.35
N LEU A 156 -0.75 -7.87 -8.23
CA LEU A 156 -0.27 -8.67 -9.36
C LEU A 156 -1.28 -8.74 -10.51
N THR A 157 -2.58 -8.79 -10.21
CA THR A 157 -3.65 -8.72 -11.23
C THR A 157 -3.58 -7.39 -12.00
N MET A 158 -3.40 -6.26 -11.31
CA MET A 158 -3.24 -4.94 -11.95
C MET A 158 -1.97 -4.88 -12.82
N LEU A 159 -0.87 -5.50 -12.38
CA LEU A 159 0.37 -5.55 -13.15
C LEU A 159 0.25 -6.46 -14.38
N ALA A 160 -0.55 -7.54 -14.31
CA ALA A 160 -0.85 -8.43 -15.43
C ALA A 160 -1.70 -7.78 -16.55
N GLU A 161 -2.22 -6.58 -16.33
CA GLU A 161 -2.85 -5.79 -17.40
C GLU A 161 -1.81 -5.23 -18.37
N LEU A 162 -0.56 -5.01 -17.91
CA LEU A 162 0.57 -4.63 -18.77
C LEU A 162 1.18 -5.87 -19.45
N PRO A 163 1.61 -5.78 -20.72
CA PRO A 163 2.21 -6.92 -21.44
C PRO A 163 3.41 -7.55 -20.72
N GLU A 164 4.30 -6.74 -20.17
CA GLU A 164 5.50 -7.18 -19.46
C GLU A 164 5.12 -7.91 -18.17
N GLY A 165 4.23 -7.34 -17.38
CA GLY A 165 3.74 -7.95 -16.15
C GLY A 165 3.00 -9.27 -16.42
N ARG A 166 2.18 -9.31 -17.47
CA ARG A 166 1.49 -10.54 -17.91
C ARG A 166 2.48 -11.63 -18.30
N LYS A 167 3.48 -11.27 -19.13
CA LYS A 167 4.50 -12.20 -19.60
C LYS A 167 5.23 -12.85 -18.43
N THR A 168 5.69 -12.07 -17.45
CA THR A 168 6.36 -12.58 -16.26
C THR A 168 5.45 -13.47 -15.41
N LEU A 169 4.18 -13.08 -15.24
CA LEU A 169 3.25 -13.81 -14.37
C LEU A 169 2.71 -15.11 -14.99
N LEU A 170 2.85 -15.33 -16.30
CA LEU A 170 2.46 -16.58 -16.95
C LEU A 170 3.21 -17.79 -16.38
N ASP A 171 4.47 -17.61 -15.99
CA ASP A 171 5.31 -18.67 -15.42
C ASP A 171 4.99 -18.96 -13.93
N HIS A 172 4.08 -18.19 -13.33
CA HIS A 172 3.73 -18.26 -11.90
C HIS A 172 2.23 -18.49 -11.65
N VAL A 173 1.49 -18.96 -12.66
CA VAL A 173 0.05 -19.24 -12.56
C VAL A 173 -0.28 -20.25 -11.45
N ASP A 174 0.60 -21.23 -11.25
CA ASP A 174 0.54 -22.26 -10.21
C ASP A 174 0.40 -21.65 -8.80
N THR A 175 1.13 -20.56 -8.52
CA THR A 175 1.05 -19.84 -7.25
C THR A 175 -0.38 -19.37 -6.96
N PHE A 176 -1.09 -18.88 -7.98
CA PHE A 176 -2.49 -18.45 -7.83
C PHE A 176 -3.47 -19.65 -7.81
N GLN A 177 -3.12 -20.77 -8.46
CA GLN A 177 -3.95 -21.98 -8.40
C GLN A 177 -4.00 -22.55 -6.98
N LEU A 178 -2.91 -22.51 -6.23
CA LEU A 178 -2.88 -22.90 -4.82
C LEU A 178 -3.88 -22.07 -3.99
N CYS A 179 -3.99 -20.76 -4.27
CA CYS A 179 -4.95 -19.87 -3.61
C CYS A 179 -6.42 -20.17 -3.92
N LEU A 180 -6.75 -21.09 -4.84
CA LEU A 180 -8.14 -21.51 -5.08
C LEU A 180 -8.71 -22.38 -3.95
N ASN A 181 -7.84 -22.96 -3.12
CA ASN A 181 -8.21 -23.77 -1.96
C ASN A 181 -8.16 -22.97 -0.64
N ASP A 182 -7.99 -21.65 -0.72
CA ASP A 182 -7.84 -20.79 0.46
C ASP A 182 -9.10 -20.79 1.35
N PRO A 183 -8.97 -20.73 2.69
CA PRO A 183 -10.12 -20.56 3.57
C PRO A 183 -10.87 -19.25 3.31
N SER A 184 -10.18 -18.20 2.82
CA SER A 184 -10.82 -16.93 2.49
C SER A 184 -11.47 -16.95 1.09
N GLU A 185 -12.79 -16.79 1.05
CA GLU A 185 -13.54 -16.59 -0.21
C GLU A 185 -13.03 -15.39 -1.02
N ALA A 186 -12.59 -14.32 -0.34
CA ALA A 186 -12.06 -13.15 -1.01
C ALA A 186 -10.75 -13.48 -1.76
N VAL A 187 -9.87 -14.27 -1.14
CA VAL A 187 -8.62 -14.75 -1.76
C VAL A 187 -8.92 -15.65 -2.95
N LYS A 188 -9.82 -16.62 -2.80
CA LYS A 188 -10.25 -17.52 -3.89
C LYS A 188 -10.78 -16.75 -5.09
N ARG A 189 -11.63 -15.75 -4.86
CA ARG A 189 -12.18 -14.89 -5.93
C ARG A 189 -11.09 -14.07 -6.61
N ALA A 190 -10.20 -13.45 -5.84
CA ALA A 190 -9.10 -12.66 -6.38
C ALA A 190 -8.16 -13.53 -7.24
N ALA A 191 -7.83 -14.74 -6.77
CA ALA A 191 -6.98 -15.68 -7.50
C ALA A 191 -7.59 -16.13 -8.83
N LYS A 192 -8.91 -16.42 -8.88
CA LYS A 192 -9.61 -16.73 -10.13
C LYS A 192 -9.51 -15.61 -11.16
N ILE A 193 -9.66 -14.37 -10.70
CA ILE A 193 -9.53 -13.19 -11.56
C ILE A 193 -8.08 -13.05 -12.06
N ALA A 194 -7.10 -13.16 -11.17
CA ALA A 194 -5.68 -13.09 -11.51
C ALA A 194 -5.32 -14.11 -12.60
N ILE A 195 -5.69 -15.38 -12.42
CA ILE A 195 -5.44 -16.45 -13.40
C ILE A 195 -6.06 -16.10 -14.76
N ARG A 196 -7.30 -15.60 -14.78
CA ARG A 196 -7.98 -15.21 -16.02
C ARG A 196 -7.26 -14.07 -16.73
N VAL A 197 -6.84 -13.04 -16.00
CA VAL A 197 -6.14 -11.88 -16.56
C VAL A 197 -4.75 -12.28 -17.07
N ILE A 198 -4.02 -13.11 -16.32
CA ILE A 198 -2.68 -13.59 -16.68
C ILE A 198 -2.73 -14.44 -17.95
N LYS A 199 -3.70 -15.37 -18.05
CA LYS A 199 -3.85 -16.27 -19.21
C LYS A 199 -4.52 -15.63 -20.43
N TRP A 200 -5.00 -14.40 -20.31
CA TRP A 200 -5.71 -13.77 -21.41
C TRP A 200 -4.79 -13.56 -22.62
N LYS A 201 -5.26 -13.98 -23.79
CA LYS A 201 -4.65 -13.72 -25.09
C LYS A 201 -5.64 -12.87 -25.91
N PRO A 202 -5.18 -11.76 -26.54
CA PRO A 202 -6.01 -10.96 -27.43
C PRO A 202 -6.52 -11.75 -28.63
#